data_AF-A0A9K3GYY6-F1
#
_entry.id   AF-A0A9K3GYY6-F1
#
_cell.length_a   1.000
_cell.length_b   1.000
_cell.length_c   1.000
_cell.angle_alpha   90.00
_cell.angle_beta   90.00
_cell.angle_gamma   90.00
#
_symmetry.space_group_name_H-M   'P 1'
#
loop_
_entity.id
_entity.type
_entity.pdbx_description
1 polymer ?
#
loop_
_entity_poly.entity_id
_entity_poly.type
_entity_poly.pdbx_seq_one_letter_code
_entity_poly.pdbx_strand_id
1 'polypeptide(L)' 'MITLNGPSFMSVMQHAKNRALREEIYRAYVTCALSGDLDNTPVIEQILKLRLAKGQRLSFLDIITTQS' A
#
# COMPACT_ATOMS: atom_id res chain seq x y z
N MET A 1 -21.39 15.17 2.94
CA MET A 1 -20.90 13.82 3.25
C MET A 1 -19.40 13.78 2.93
N ILE A 2 -18.54 13.47 3.90
CA ILE A 2 -17.08 13.32 3.67
C ILE A 2 -16.80 11.86 3.33
N THR A 3 -15.99 11.60 2.31
CA THR A 3 -15.55 10.25 1.93
C THR A 3 -14.02 10.16 1.95
N LEU A 4 -13.48 8.95 1.98
CA LEU A 4 -12.02 8.71 1.95
C LEU A 4 -11.43 8.72 0.52
N ASN A 5 -12.21 9.09 -0.50
CA ASN A 5 -11.66 9.20 -1.85
C ASN A 5 -10.67 10.37 -1.95
N GLY A 6 -9.71 10.26 -2.88
CA GLY A 6 -8.61 11.23 -3.01
C GLY A 6 -9.05 12.69 -3.00
N PRO A 7 -10.05 13.12 -3.81
CA PRO A 7 -10.52 14.50 -3.84
C PRO A 7 -11.12 14.98 -2.50
N SER A 8 -11.94 14.15 -1.83
CA SER A 8 -12.56 14.51 -0.56
C SER A 8 -11.53 14.58 0.56
N PHE A 9 -10.66 13.57 0.64
CA PHE A 9 -9.55 13.52 1.60
C PHE A 9 -8.65 14.76 1.47
N MET A 10 -8.25 15.07 0.24
CA MET A 10 -7.34 16.18 -0.02
C MET A 10 -7.97 17.54 0.36
N SER A 11 -9.25 17.72 0.06
CA SER A 11 -9.99 18.93 0.45
C SER A 11 -10.00 19.14 1.97
N VAL A 12 -10.22 18.07 2.75
CA VAL A 12 -10.17 18.15 4.23
C VAL A 12 -8.76 18.47 4.71
N MET A 13 -7.73 17.80 4.18
CA MET A 13 -6.35 18.03 4.62
C MET A 13 -5.86 19.45 4.32
N GLN A 14 -6.23 20.01 3.17
CA GLN A 14 -5.75 21.33 2.73
C GLN A 14 -6.53 22.51 3.30
N HIS A 15 -7.85 22.35 3.52
CA HIS A 15 -8.72 23.50 3.82
C HIS A 15 -9.42 23.44 5.18
N ALA A 16 -9.54 22.27 5.81
CA ALA A 16 -10.21 22.20 7.11
C ALA A 16 -9.35 22.85 8.19
N LYS A 17 -9.86 23.89 8.84
CA LYS A 17 -9.17 24.57 9.96
C LYS A 17 -9.14 23.72 11.24
N ASN A 18 -10.15 22.87 11.44
CA ASN A 18 -10.26 22.00 12.61
C ASN A 18 -9.20 20.89 12.59
N ARG A 19 -8.27 20.94 13.57
CA ARG A 19 -7.19 19.95 13.71
C ARG A 19 -7.70 18.56 14.04
N ALA A 20 -8.69 18.43 14.91
CA ALA A 20 -9.25 17.14 15.29
C ALA A 20 -9.89 16.43 14.10
N LEU A 21 -10.60 17.18 13.24
CA LEU A 21 -11.17 16.63 12.00
C LEU A 21 -10.08 16.14 11.04
N ARG A 22 -8.99 16.90 10.87
CA ARG A 22 -7.86 16.44 10.03
C ARG A 22 -7.24 15.17 10.59
N GLU A 23 -7.09 15.07 11.91
CA GLU A 23 -6.53 13.88 12.54
C GLU A 23 -7.42 12.64 12.35
N GLU A 24 -8.72 12.77 12.57
CA GLU A 24 -9.68 11.68 12.40
C GLU A 24 -9.67 11.13 10.98
N ILE A 25 -9.78 12.02 9.98
CA ILE A 25 -9.78 11.63 8.57
C ILE A 25 -8.42 11.08 8.13
N TYR A 26 -7.32 11.63 8.63
CA TYR A 26 -5.98 11.10 8.36
C TYR A 26 -5.83 9.67 8.87
N ARG A 27 -6.20 9.41 10.14
CA ARG A 27 -6.13 8.08 10.74
C ARG A 27 -6.99 7.09 9.95
N ALA A 28 -8.24 7.44 9.67
CA ALA A 28 -9.13 6.60 8.88
C ALA A 28 -8.56 6.28 7.48
N TYR A 29 -7.94 7.27 6.81
CA TYR A 29 -7.35 7.07 5.49
C TYR A 29 -6.14 6.14 5.52
N VAL A 30 -5.22 6.29 6.48
CA VAL A 30 -3.99 5.48 6.53
C VAL A 30 -4.20 4.07 7.07
N THR A 31 -5.29 3.81 7.81
CA THR A 31 -5.59 2.48 8.35
C THR A 31 -6.66 1.71 7.59
N CYS A 32 -7.18 2.25 6.47
CA CYS A 32 -8.38 1.73 5.81
C CYS A 32 -8.29 0.27 5.30
N ALA A 33 -7.09 -0.28 5.16
CA ALA A 33 -6.85 -1.64 4.67
C ALA A 33 -5.88 -2.43 5.57
N LEU A 34 -5.85 -2.13 6.87
CA LEU A 34 -4.93 -2.75 7.85
C LEU A 34 -5.61 -3.76 8.80
N SER A 35 -6.91 -4.04 8.63
CA SER A 35 -7.63 -4.95 9.53
C SER A 35 -8.92 -5.50 8.91
N GLY A 36 -9.43 -6.59 9.49
CA GLY A 36 -10.67 -7.24 9.07
C GLY A 36 -10.58 -7.85 7.68
N ASP A 37 -11.74 -7.99 7.01
CA ASP A 37 -11.84 -8.63 5.69
C ASP A 37 -11.14 -7.85 4.56
N LEU A 38 -10.79 -6.58 4.82
CA LEU A 38 -10.10 -5.70 3.88
C LEU A 38 -8.61 -5.54 4.20
N ASP A 39 -8.06 -6.29 5.17
CA ASP A 39 -6.63 -6.28 5.46
C ASP A 39 -5.83 -6.79 4.26
N ASN A 40 -5.01 -5.91 3.68
CA ASN A 40 -4.17 -6.23 2.54
C ASN A 40 -2.73 -6.58 2.91
N THR A 41 -2.38 -6.56 4.19
CA THR A 41 -1.03 -6.90 4.68
C THR A 41 -0.58 -8.29 4.19
N PRO A 42 -1.39 -9.37 4.31
CA PRO A 42 -0.97 -10.70 3.84
C PRO A 42 -0.80 -10.76 2.31
N VAL A 43 -1.60 -9.99 1.57
CA VAL A 43 -1.53 -9.91 0.11
C VAL A 43 -0.21 -9.24 -0.32
N ILE A 44 0.16 -8.13 0.33
CA ILE A 44 1.43 -7.44 0.08
C ILE A 44 2.61 -8.38 0.39
N GLU A 45 2.59 -9.09 1.51
CA GLU A 45 3.62 -10.08 1.86
C GLU A 45 3.75 -11.17 0.80
N GLN A 46 2.63 -11.69 0.29
CA GLN A 46 2.64 -12.69 -0.77
C GLN A 46 3.24 -12.13 -2.07
N ILE A 47 2.89 -10.90 -2.46
CA ILE A 47 3.46 -10.23 -3.63
C ILE A 47 4.98 -10.09 -3.47
N LEU A 48 5.47 -9.70 -2.30
CA LEU A 48 6.90 -9.57 -2.03
C LEU A 48 7.62 -10.92 -2.14
N LYS A 49 7.07 -11.98 -1.55
CA LYS A 49 7.61 -13.35 -1.66
C LYS A 49 7.70 -13.80 -3.13
N LEU A 50 6.65 -13.56 -3.91
CA LEU A 50 6.62 -13.93 -5.33
C LEU A 50 7.62 -13.13 -6.17
N ARG A 51 7.78 -11.83 -5.90
CA ARG A 51 8.78 -10.99 -6.59
C ARG A 51 10.20 -11.45 -6.28
N LEU A 52 10.49 -11.80 -5.03
CA LEU A 52 11.79 -12.37 -4.64
C LEU A 52 12.06 -13.69 -5.36
N ALA A 53 11.10 -14.62 -5.33
CA ALA A 53 11.23 -15.92 -5.98
C ALA A 53 11.37 -15.81 -7.51
N LYS A 54 10.77 -14.78 -8.12
CA LYS A 54 10.94 -14.46 -9.55
C LYS A 54 12.35 -13.95 -9.83
N GLY A 55 12.84 -13.01 -9.03
CA GLY A 55 14.19 -12.45 -9.17
C GLY A 55 15.28 -13.52 -9.04
N GLN A 56 15.17 -14.39 -8.03
CA GLN A 56 16.10 -15.52 -7.84
C GLN A 56 16.14 -16.48 -9.03
N ARG A 57 14.97 -16.81 -9.60
CA ARG A 57 14.90 -17.66 -10.80
C ARG A 57 15.54 -17.01 -12.01
N LEU A 58 15.37 -15.70 -12.18
CA LEU A 58 16.00 -14.96 -13.28
C LEU A 58 17.52 -14.93 -13.11
N SER A 59 18.04 -14.59 -11.93
CA SER A 59 19.49 -14.56 -11.67
C SER A 59 20.16 -15.93 -11.82
N PHE A 60 19.49 -17.02 -11.43
CA PHE A 60 20.02 -18.37 -11.63
C PHE A 60 20.07 -18.76 -13.11
N LEU A 61 19.02 -18.42 -13.88
CA LEU A 61 18.99 -18.63 -15.32
C LEU A 61 20.10 -17.81 -16.00
N ASP A 62 20.28 -16.55 -15.60
CA ASP A 62 21.31 -15.65 -16.12
C ASP A 62 22.72 -16.22 -15.88
N ILE A 63 23.02 -16.73 -14.68
CA ILE A 63 24.32 -17.36 -14.36
C ILE A 63 24.61 -18.56 -15.27
N ILE A 64 23.62 -19.42 -15.52
CA ILE A 64 23.79 -20.61 -16.39
C ILE A 64 24.00 -20.18 -17.84
N THR A 65 23.25 -19.18 -18.33
CA THR A 65 23.37 -18.71 -19.71
C THR A 65 24.66 -17.92 -19.99
N THR A 66 25.30 -17.35 -18.96
CA THR A 66 26.55 -16.57 -19.13
C THR A 66 27.81 -17.45 -19.10
N GLN A 67 27.70 -18.74 -18.74
CA GLN A 67 28.81 -19.71 -18.77
C GLN A 67 28.82 -20.63 -20.00
N SER A 68 28.00 -20.35 -21.03
CA SER A 68 27.93 -21.13 -22.28
C SER A 68 28.52 -20.37 -23.47
#